data_AF-A0A956KXK0-F1
#
_entry.id   AF-A0A956KXK0-F1
#
_cell.length_a   1.000
_cell.length_b   1.000
_cell.length_c   1.000
_cell.angle_alpha   90.00
_cell.angle_beta   90.00
_cell.angle_gamma   90.00
#
_symmetry.space_group_name_H-M   'P 1'
#
loop_
_entity.id
_entity.type
_entity.pdbx_description
1 polymer ?
#
loop_
_entity_poly.entity_id
_entity_poly.type
_entity_poly.pdbx_seq_one_letter_code
_entity_poly.pdbx_strand_id
1 'polypeptide(L)'
;MEHLALVEARARRSSRWAARIALVPLALAAALVAALAAALAATLAAGCGIVPDPQIAEEFHERLLPRDRAWAPVPCKDRAAKVERLRGLEPLALDLRARIREFETPPPPQLLERIMAFPMRGQADDYRCVVQDFTRIDLSTEPDYEGLRDLAANLYVLKGMHLLDHGAPDEGWAHVLDALRLYRRPVAPGVDRHLTLIDVLRAVDHLLDTHPPPPAILDALIETTDAAALTVPTICTALRHDLLIVGMMGFRVHFGQREREAVARRYGLDFAMRTWRTPQQPGTHDRPAWAELRQTYDLMVPECAKHPLGHSIQRAALPMVRLEMVHPRVGLPLRVVANRLNQAGLLSDVHVTLRARLRGQRLRQQLGRDPTTAELAVSFGRRPINPWDGRRYTFVVTPGQISVVRGPYRHVVSLDPVPPAGSGTSYPRLPAPTR
;
A
#
# COMPACT_ATOMS: atom_id res chain seq x y z
N MET A 1 -55.76 -72.13 -15.74
CA MET A 1 -55.09 -71.51 -14.57
C MET A 1 -53.57 -71.45 -14.71
N GLU A 2 -52.91 -72.32 -15.49
CA GLU A 2 -51.44 -72.32 -15.64
C GLU A 2 -50.85 -71.10 -16.37
N HIS A 3 -51.60 -70.47 -17.28
CA HIS A 3 -51.13 -69.28 -18.00
C HIS A 3 -50.97 -68.02 -17.13
N LEU A 4 -51.71 -67.91 -16.01
CA LEU A 4 -51.64 -66.75 -15.12
C LEU A 4 -50.40 -66.77 -14.22
N ALA A 5 -50.00 -67.97 -13.75
CA ALA A 5 -48.79 -68.16 -12.94
C ALA A 5 -47.50 -67.83 -13.72
N LEU A 6 -47.48 -68.08 -15.02
CA LEU A 6 -46.33 -67.81 -15.89
C LEU A 6 -46.16 -66.31 -16.20
N VAL A 7 -47.27 -65.56 -16.27
CA VAL A 7 -47.25 -64.10 -16.46
C VAL A 7 -46.81 -63.38 -15.19
N GLU A 8 -47.28 -63.78 -14.00
CA GLU A 8 -46.82 -63.22 -12.72
C GLU A 8 -45.33 -63.50 -12.45
N ALA A 9 -44.84 -64.70 -12.78
CA ALA A 9 -43.42 -65.04 -12.62
C ALA A 9 -42.51 -64.20 -13.54
N ARG A 10 -43.00 -63.84 -14.73
CA ARG A 10 -42.26 -62.98 -15.68
C ARG A 10 -42.28 -61.51 -15.26
N ALA A 11 -43.39 -61.01 -14.71
CA ALA A 11 -43.50 -59.66 -14.15
C ALA A 11 -42.64 -59.45 -12.89
N ARG A 12 -42.51 -60.48 -12.03
CA ARG A 12 -41.62 -60.42 -10.84
C ARG A 12 -40.13 -60.52 -11.19
N ARG A 13 -39.78 -61.16 -12.33
CA ARG A 13 -38.39 -61.13 -12.85
C ARG A 13 -38.03 -59.81 -13.51
N SER A 14 -38.95 -59.17 -14.24
CA SER A 14 -38.68 -57.87 -14.86
C SER A 14 -38.53 -56.75 -13.82
N SER A 15 -39.31 -56.76 -12.73
CA SER A 15 -39.21 -55.74 -11.67
C SER A 15 -37.91 -55.81 -10.88
N ARG A 16 -37.39 -57.02 -10.61
CA ARG A 16 -36.09 -57.22 -9.94
C ARG A 16 -34.90 -56.83 -10.82
N TRP A 17 -35.03 -56.95 -12.14
CA TRP A 17 -34.03 -56.47 -13.10
C TRP A 17 -34.06 -54.94 -13.24
N ALA A 18 -35.25 -54.33 -13.31
CA ALA A 18 -35.38 -52.87 -13.37
C ALA A 18 -34.84 -52.19 -12.10
N ALA A 19 -35.09 -52.76 -10.91
CA ALA A 19 -34.54 -52.23 -9.65
C ALA A 19 -32.99 -52.34 -9.58
N ARG A 20 -32.40 -53.40 -10.14
CA ARG A 20 -30.94 -53.55 -10.22
C ARG A 20 -30.31 -52.58 -11.24
N ILE A 21 -30.97 -52.32 -12.37
CA ILE A 21 -30.49 -51.37 -13.38
C ILE A 21 -30.56 -49.92 -12.87
N ALA A 22 -31.53 -49.57 -12.01
CA ALA A 22 -31.63 -48.23 -11.43
C ALA A 22 -30.63 -47.98 -10.27
N LEU A 23 -30.22 -49.01 -9.54
CA LEU A 23 -29.27 -48.88 -8.42
C LEU A 23 -27.82 -48.70 -8.87
N VAL A 24 -27.45 -49.27 -10.03
CA VAL A 24 -26.09 -49.15 -10.60
C VAL A 24 -25.70 -47.69 -10.91
N PRO A 25 -26.50 -46.87 -11.62
CA PRO A 25 -26.15 -45.47 -11.91
C PRO A 25 -26.17 -44.58 -10.66
N LEU A 26 -27.01 -44.88 -9.65
CA LEU A 26 -27.01 -44.18 -8.36
C LEU A 26 -25.75 -44.49 -7.54
N ALA A 27 -25.33 -45.76 -7.50
CA ALA A 27 -24.07 -46.15 -6.86
C ALA A 27 -22.84 -45.59 -7.60
N LEU A 28 -22.86 -45.57 -8.94
CA LEU A 28 -21.82 -44.94 -9.74
C LEU A 28 -21.77 -43.42 -9.53
N ALA A 29 -22.91 -42.73 -9.49
CA ALA A 29 -22.96 -41.28 -9.22
C ALA A 29 -22.46 -40.96 -7.80
N ALA A 30 -22.86 -41.73 -6.79
CA ALA A 30 -22.37 -41.57 -5.42
C ALA A 30 -20.86 -41.84 -5.32
N ALA A 31 -20.35 -42.88 -6.00
CA ALA A 31 -18.92 -43.17 -6.06
C ALA A 31 -18.14 -42.09 -6.82
N LEU A 32 -18.71 -41.51 -7.89
CA LEU A 32 -18.09 -40.42 -8.65
C LEU A 32 -18.05 -39.13 -7.82
N VAL A 33 -19.12 -38.79 -7.10
CA VAL A 33 -19.16 -37.64 -6.18
C VAL A 33 -18.22 -37.85 -5.01
N ALA A 34 -18.14 -39.05 -4.43
CA ALA A 34 -17.20 -39.37 -3.36
C ALA A 34 -15.75 -39.34 -3.86
N ALA A 35 -15.46 -39.84 -5.07
CA ALA A 35 -14.15 -39.76 -5.69
C ALA A 35 -13.78 -38.32 -6.06
N LEU A 36 -14.74 -37.50 -6.52
CA LEU A 36 -14.52 -36.09 -6.81
C LEU A 36 -14.29 -35.29 -5.52
N ALA A 37 -15.03 -35.57 -4.44
CA ALA A 37 -14.86 -34.96 -3.13
C ALA A 37 -13.53 -35.41 -2.49
N ALA A 38 -13.16 -36.68 -2.62
CA ALA A 38 -11.87 -37.19 -2.17
C ALA A 38 -10.72 -36.62 -3.01
N ALA A 39 -10.89 -36.45 -4.32
CA ALA A 39 -9.92 -35.78 -5.18
C ALA A 39 -9.81 -34.29 -4.87
N LEU A 40 -10.92 -33.60 -4.58
CA LEU A 40 -10.92 -32.20 -4.12
C LEU A 40 -10.25 -32.04 -2.75
N ALA A 41 -10.59 -32.91 -1.79
CA ALA A 41 -9.96 -32.97 -0.48
C ALA A 41 -8.47 -33.35 -0.59
N ALA A 42 -8.12 -34.27 -1.48
CA ALA A 42 -6.75 -34.65 -1.79
C ALA A 42 -6.02 -33.56 -2.57
N THR A 43 -6.64 -32.72 -3.38
CA THR A 43 -5.98 -31.55 -4.01
C THR A 43 -5.85 -30.39 -3.02
N LEU A 44 -6.79 -30.23 -2.09
CA LEU A 44 -6.69 -29.30 -0.96
C LEU A 44 -5.62 -29.75 0.04
N ALA A 45 -5.44 -31.07 0.21
CA ALA A 45 -4.41 -31.69 1.04
C ALA A 45 -3.09 -31.97 0.28
N ALA A 46 -3.06 -32.04 -1.05
CA ALA A 46 -1.84 -32.16 -1.86
C ALA A 46 -1.30 -30.80 -2.31
N GLY A 47 -2.02 -29.71 -1.98
CA GLY A 47 -1.40 -28.42 -1.75
C GLY A 47 -0.51 -28.40 -0.50
N CYS A 48 -0.50 -29.46 0.32
CA CYS A 48 0.30 -29.57 1.54
C CYS A 48 1.68 -30.18 1.26
N GLY A 49 2.66 -29.30 1.08
CA GLY A 49 4.04 -29.56 1.50
C GLY A 49 4.39 -28.87 2.81
N ILE A 50 3.51 -27.99 3.34
CA ILE A 50 3.82 -27.12 4.48
C ILE A 50 2.73 -27.24 5.53
N VAL A 51 3.16 -27.71 6.70
CA VAL A 51 2.34 -27.71 7.91
C VAL A 51 2.26 -26.27 8.41
N PRO A 52 1.05 -25.69 8.61
CA PRO A 52 0.90 -24.39 9.23
C PRO A 52 1.66 -24.31 10.56
N ASP A 53 2.26 -23.16 10.84
CA ASP A 53 3.08 -22.98 12.03
C ASP A 53 2.27 -22.12 13.01
N PRO A 54 1.75 -22.69 14.10
CA PRO A 54 0.89 -21.96 15.02
C PRO A 54 1.63 -20.79 15.70
N GLN A 55 2.95 -20.87 15.86
CA GLN A 55 3.75 -19.80 16.43
C GLN A 55 3.77 -18.57 15.51
N ILE A 56 3.90 -18.78 14.20
CA ILE A 56 3.84 -17.68 13.22
C ILE A 56 2.47 -16.98 13.29
N ALA A 57 1.38 -17.75 13.37
CA ALA A 57 0.03 -17.21 13.47
C ALA A 57 -0.20 -16.41 14.76
N GLU A 58 0.28 -16.92 15.90
CA GLU A 58 0.18 -16.26 17.20
C GLU A 58 1.00 -14.98 17.24
N GLU A 59 2.27 -15.03 16.84
CA GLU A 59 3.13 -13.84 16.81
C GLU A 59 2.62 -12.77 15.84
N PHE A 60 2.04 -13.18 14.70
CA PHE A 60 1.37 -12.27 13.77
C PHE A 60 0.20 -11.56 14.46
N HIS A 61 -0.63 -12.33 15.17
CA HIS A 61 -1.80 -11.80 15.88
C HIS A 61 -1.40 -10.79 16.95
N GLU A 62 -0.45 -11.13 17.82
CA GLU A 62 -0.02 -10.30 18.94
C GLU A 62 0.67 -9.01 18.50
N ARG A 63 1.58 -9.08 17.52
CA ARG A 63 2.44 -7.94 17.15
C ARG A 63 1.78 -6.99 16.16
N LEU A 64 0.88 -7.49 15.32
CA LEU A 64 0.46 -6.77 14.12
C LEU A 64 -1.02 -6.35 14.11
N LEU A 65 -1.86 -6.87 15.03
CA LEU A 65 -3.26 -6.47 15.18
C LEU A 65 -3.60 -5.36 16.20
N PRO A 66 -2.74 -4.93 17.13
CA PRO A 66 -3.08 -3.77 17.98
C PRO A 66 -3.40 -2.54 17.11
N ARG A 67 -4.59 -1.97 17.32
CA ARG A 67 -5.12 -0.86 16.52
C ARG A 67 -4.51 0.47 16.98
N ASP A 68 -3.81 1.15 16.07
CA ASP A 68 -3.54 2.58 16.23
C ASP A 68 -4.74 3.40 15.71
N ARG A 69 -5.11 4.44 16.46
CA ARG A 69 -6.26 5.32 16.15
C ARG A 69 -6.14 6.05 14.80
N ALA A 70 -4.92 6.21 14.26
CA ALA A 70 -4.64 6.92 13.01
C ALA A 70 -5.00 6.14 11.72
N TRP A 71 -5.52 4.92 11.86
CA TRP A 71 -5.86 4.03 10.74
C TRP A 71 -7.36 3.94 10.42
N ALA A 72 -8.25 4.55 11.21
CA ALA A 72 -9.69 4.35 11.06
C ALA A 72 -10.19 4.77 9.65
N PRO A 73 -10.86 3.89 8.90
CA PRO A 73 -11.53 4.29 7.65
C PRO A 73 -12.56 5.36 7.96
N VAL A 74 -12.72 6.29 7.02
CA VAL A 74 -13.70 7.38 7.15
C VAL A 74 -14.90 7.03 6.27
N PRO A 75 -16.07 6.71 6.86
CA PRO A 75 -17.24 6.34 6.07
C PRO A 75 -17.62 7.45 5.08
N CYS A 76 -17.82 7.06 3.82
CA CYS A 76 -18.19 8.01 2.78
C CYS A 76 -19.71 8.02 2.58
N LYS A 77 -20.34 9.15 2.92
CA LYS A 77 -21.76 9.38 2.62
C LYS A 77 -21.95 9.40 1.09
N ASP A 78 -22.97 8.71 0.60
CA ASP A 78 -23.35 8.62 -0.82
C ASP A 78 -22.23 8.07 -1.73
N ARG A 79 -21.43 7.13 -1.19
CA ARG A 79 -20.26 6.54 -1.87
C ARG A 79 -20.54 6.08 -3.30
N ALA A 80 -21.60 5.32 -3.54
CA ALA A 80 -21.91 4.78 -4.87
C ALA A 80 -22.12 5.89 -5.92
N ALA A 81 -22.84 6.96 -5.55
CA ALA A 81 -23.04 8.10 -6.44
C ALA A 81 -21.74 8.88 -6.69
N LYS A 82 -20.85 8.96 -5.70
CA LYS A 82 -19.52 9.58 -5.85
C LYS A 82 -18.62 8.76 -6.76
N VAL A 83 -18.59 7.43 -6.59
CA VAL A 83 -17.87 6.51 -7.48
C VAL A 83 -18.33 6.68 -8.92
N GLU A 84 -19.64 6.74 -9.16
CA GLU A 84 -20.19 6.97 -10.50
C GLU A 84 -19.71 8.30 -11.11
N ARG A 85 -19.75 9.40 -10.34
CA ARG A 85 -19.24 10.70 -10.80
C ARG A 85 -17.75 10.68 -11.14
N LEU A 86 -16.97 9.90 -10.39
CA LEU A 86 -15.53 9.78 -10.58
C LEU A 86 -15.14 8.77 -11.68
N ARG A 87 -16.08 7.95 -12.18
CA ARG A 87 -15.78 6.89 -13.17
C ARG A 87 -15.09 7.43 -14.42
N GLY A 88 -15.39 8.65 -14.85
CA GLY A 88 -14.75 9.26 -16.01
C GLY A 88 -13.28 9.68 -15.82
N LEU A 89 -12.79 9.80 -14.58
CA LEU A 89 -11.37 10.05 -14.29
C LEU A 89 -10.51 8.81 -14.48
N GLU A 90 -11.08 7.62 -14.31
CA GLU A 90 -10.35 6.35 -14.29
C GLU A 90 -9.63 6.06 -15.62
N PRO A 91 -10.26 6.19 -16.80
CA PRO A 91 -9.55 5.99 -18.07
C PRO A 91 -8.41 6.99 -18.28
N LEU A 92 -8.53 8.21 -17.74
CA LEU A 92 -7.47 9.22 -17.84
C LEU A 92 -6.28 8.86 -16.95
N ALA A 93 -6.56 8.39 -15.72
CA ALA A 93 -5.53 7.92 -14.79
C ALA A 93 -4.78 6.69 -15.33
N LEU A 94 -5.50 5.72 -15.91
CA LEU A 94 -4.89 4.53 -16.51
C LEU A 94 -4.02 4.88 -17.74
N ASP A 95 -4.50 5.77 -18.60
CA ASP A 95 -3.73 6.24 -19.77
C ASP A 95 -2.48 7.03 -19.33
N LEU A 96 -2.61 7.88 -18.30
CA LEU A 96 -1.49 8.56 -17.66
C LEU A 96 -0.45 7.56 -17.14
N ARG A 97 -0.88 6.53 -16.39
CA ARG A 97 0.00 5.48 -15.86
C ARG A 97 0.79 4.75 -16.95
N ALA A 98 0.13 4.46 -18.06
CA ALA A 98 0.72 3.70 -19.16
C ALA A 98 1.78 4.50 -19.92
N ARG A 99 1.71 5.83 -19.91
CA ARG A 99 2.48 6.70 -20.79
C ARG A 99 3.46 7.63 -20.08
N ILE A 100 3.18 8.00 -18.84
CA ILE A 100 3.98 8.95 -18.06
C ILE A 100 4.61 8.20 -16.89
N ARG A 101 5.93 8.04 -16.94
CA ARG A 101 6.71 7.37 -15.88
C ARG A 101 7.23 8.34 -14.83
N GLU A 102 7.39 9.61 -15.21
CA GLU A 102 7.93 10.68 -14.37
C GLU A 102 7.05 11.91 -14.52
N PHE A 103 6.78 12.59 -13.41
CA PHE A 103 5.88 13.75 -13.37
C PHE A 103 6.32 14.88 -14.32
N GLU A 104 7.63 15.02 -14.55
CA GLU A 104 8.22 16.03 -15.45
C GLU A 104 8.03 15.71 -16.94
N THR A 105 7.58 14.49 -17.28
CA THR A 105 7.33 14.14 -18.68
C THR A 105 6.01 14.78 -19.14
N PRO A 106 6.03 15.62 -20.21
CA PRO A 106 4.81 16.25 -20.70
C PRO A 106 3.82 15.19 -21.21
N PRO A 107 2.51 15.35 -20.96
CA PRO A 107 1.51 14.42 -21.45
C PRO A 107 1.42 14.46 -22.98
N PRO A 108 1.17 13.31 -23.64
CA PRO A 108 0.87 13.30 -25.06
C PRO A 108 -0.32 14.24 -25.39
N PRO A 109 -0.32 14.94 -26.53
CA PRO A 109 -1.36 15.92 -26.85
C PRO A 109 -2.79 15.36 -26.76
N GLN A 110 -3.02 14.13 -27.20
CA GLN A 110 -4.35 13.50 -27.16
C GLN A 110 -4.82 13.22 -25.72
N LEU A 111 -3.89 12.90 -24.81
CA LEU A 111 -4.21 12.73 -23.39
C LEU A 111 -4.51 14.10 -22.76
N LEU A 112 -3.71 15.12 -23.08
CA LEU A 112 -3.90 16.48 -22.60
C LEU A 112 -5.27 17.03 -23.03
N GLU A 113 -5.66 16.89 -24.30
CA GLU A 113 -6.99 17.29 -24.80
C GLU A 113 -8.13 16.66 -23.99
N ARG A 114 -8.03 15.35 -23.70
CA ARG A 114 -9.02 14.63 -22.91
C ARG A 114 -9.06 15.08 -21.45
N ILE A 115 -7.90 15.35 -20.85
CA ILE A 115 -7.79 15.93 -19.50
C ILE A 115 -8.44 17.32 -19.46
N MET A 116 -8.17 18.15 -20.48
CA MET A 116 -8.72 19.49 -20.60
C MET A 116 -10.23 19.49 -20.79
N ALA A 117 -10.77 18.55 -21.58
CA ALA A 117 -12.21 18.40 -21.78
C ALA A 117 -12.96 17.86 -20.54
N PHE A 118 -12.29 17.15 -19.63
CA PHE A 118 -12.95 16.52 -18.49
C PHE A 118 -13.23 17.51 -17.33
N PRO A 119 -14.45 17.56 -16.78
CA PRO A 119 -14.84 18.54 -15.75
C PRO A 119 -14.37 18.12 -14.33
N MET A 120 -13.06 18.18 -14.07
CA MET A 120 -12.47 17.73 -12.78
C MET A 120 -12.76 18.63 -11.57
N ARG A 121 -13.06 19.92 -11.78
CA ARG A 121 -13.11 20.91 -10.71
C ARG A 121 -14.15 20.53 -9.64
N GLY A 122 -13.77 20.64 -8.37
CA GLY A 122 -14.67 20.37 -7.23
C GLY A 122 -14.88 18.90 -6.90
N GLN A 123 -14.31 17.95 -7.66
CA GLN A 123 -14.44 16.51 -7.37
C GLN A 123 -13.43 15.98 -6.34
N ALA A 124 -12.49 16.80 -5.89
CA ALA A 124 -11.43 16.39 -4.96
C ALA A 124 -11.97 15.84 -3.63
N ASP A 125 -13.07 16.41 -3.13
CA ASP A 125 -13.70 15.99 -1.89
C ASP A 125 -14.45 14.67 -2.03
N ASP A 126 -15.11 14.46 -3.16
CA ASP A 126 -15.75 13.20 -3.51
C ASP A 126 -14.71 12.09 -3.61
N TYR A 127 -13.62 12.35 -4.32
CA TYR A 127 -12.50 11.42 -4.44
C TYR A 127 -11.93 11.05 -3.09
N ARG A 128 -11.56 12.05 -2.27
CA ARG A 128 -10.96 11.80 -0.95
C ARG A 128 -11.92 11.00 -0.06
N CYS A 129 -13.20 11.33 -0.09
CA CYS A 129 -14.23 10.58 0.63
C CYS A 129 -14.25 9.11 0.21
N VAL A 130 -14.32 8.84 -1.09
CA VAL A 130 -14.33 7.48 -1.64
C VAL A 130 -13.03 6.73 -1.29
N VAL A 131 -11.88 7.41 -1.35
CA VAL A 131 -10.58 6.80 -1.07
C VAL A 131 -10.37 6.45 0.42
N GLN A 132 -10.90 7.27 1.32
CA GLN A 132 -10.79 7.06 2.77
C GLN A 132 -11.78 6.01 3.31
N ASP A 133 -12.81 5.66 2.54
CA ASP A 133 -13.75 4.56 2.83
C ASP A 133 -13.27 3.23 2.21
N PHE A 134 -11.97 2.94 2.38
CA PHE A 134 -11.29 1.85 1.70
C PHE A 134 -11.75 0.45 2.14
N THR A 135 -12.46 0.31 3.25
CA THR A 135 -12.98 -0.98 3.71
C THR A 135 -14.25 -1.42 2.99
N ARG A 136 -14.91 -0.51 2.27
CA ARG A 136 -16.16 -0.74 1.53
C ARG A 136 -15.96 -0.84 0.02
N ILE A 137 -14.72 -0.91 -0.45
CA ILE A 137 -14.42 -1.11 -1.87
C ILE A 137 -14.91 -2.50 -2.28
N ASP A 138 -15.72 -2.54 -3.34
CA ASP A 138 -16.12 -3.77 -4.02
C ASP A 138 -15.47 -3.81 -5.40
N LEU A 139 -14.45 -4.65 -5.56
CA LEU A 139 -13.62 -4.76 -6.74
C LEU A 139 -14.30 -5.47 -7.89
N SER A 140 -15.38 -6.19 -7.63
CA SER A 140 -16.21 -6.73 -8.71
C SER A 140 -16.93 -5.61 -9.45
N THR A 141 -17.21 -4.50 -8.75
CA THR A 141 -17.87 -3.31 -9.30
C THR A 141 -16.92 -2.12 -9.54
N GLU A 142 -15.72 -2.15 -8.94
CA GLU A 142 -14.70 -1.09 -8.99
C GLU A 142 -13.28 -1.68 -9.21
N PRO A 143 -13.05 -2.39 -10.33
CA PRO A 143 -11.81 -3.15 -10.55
C PRO A 143 -10.54 -2.28 -10.54
N ASP A 144 -10.66 -1.03 -11.00
CA ASP A 144 -9.55 -0.12 -11.28
C ASP A 144 -9.42 1.02 -10.25
N TYR A 145 -10.10 0.90 -9.11
CA TYR A 145 -10.02 1.82 -7.99
C TYR A 145 -8.57 2.17 -7.59
N GLU A 146 -7.64 1.21 -7.67
CA GLU A 146 -6.24 1.46 -7.34
C GLU A 146 -5.52 2.38 -8.34
N GLY A 147 -5.84 2.27 -9.63
CA GLY A 147 -5.29 3.14 -10.68
C GLY A 147 -5.79 4.57 -10.55
N LEU A 148 -7.08 4.73 -10.25
CA LEU A 148 -7.68 6.03 -9.92
C LEU A 148 -6.98 6.66 -8.69
N ARG A 149 -6.79 5.86 -7.63
CA ARG A 149 -6.27 6.29 -6.32
C ARG A 149 -4.88 6.94 -6.36
N ASP A 150 -4.01 6.48 -7.25
CA ASP A 150 -2.60 6.86 -7.21
C ASP A 150 -2.28 8.02 -8.18
N LEU A 151 -3.20 8.42 -9.07
CA LEU A 151 -2.90 9.36 -10.17
C LEU A 151 -3.86 10.54 -10.34
N ALA A 152 -4.98 10.59 -9.60
CA ALA A 152 -5.91 11.71 -9.74
C ALA A 152 -5.26 13.07 -9.47
N ALA A 153 -4.39 13.16 -8.46
CA ALA A 153 -3.67 14.40 -8.16
C ALA A 153 -2.84 14.90 -9.35
N ASN A 154 -2.17 14.00 -10.05
CA ASN A 154 -1.34 14.34 -11.20
C ASN A 154 -2.20 14.88 -12.34
N LEU A 155 -3.39 14.33 -12.57
CA LEU A 155 -4.35 14.87 -13.55
C LEU A 155 -4.72 16.32 -13.23
N TYR A 156 -5.06 16.61 -11.96
CA TYR A 156 -5.36 17.98 -11.51
C TYR A 156 -4.19 18.93 -11.74
N VAL A 157 -2.97 18.54 -11.35
CA VAL A 157 -1.81 19.41 -11.51
C VAL A 157 -1.50 19.63 -12.99
N LEU A 158 -1.51 18.60 -13.84
CA LEU A 158 -1.26 18.74 -15.27
C LEU A 158 -2.26 19.69 -15.94
N LYS A 159 -3.56 19.58 -15.61
CA LYS A 159 -4.58 20.52 -16.07
C LYS A 159 -4.32 21.93 -15.57
N GLY A 160 -3.98 22.07 -14.28
CA GLY A 160 -3.66 23.34 -13.66
C GLY A 160 -2.48 24.04 -14.33
N MET A 161 -1.37 23.34 -14.53
CA MET A 161 -0.18 23.84 -15.24
C MET A 161 -0.54 24.34 -16.64
N HIS A 162 -1.25 23.53 -17.43
CA HIS A 162 -1.64 23.91 -18.78
C HIS A 162 -2.50 25.18 -18.80
N LEU A 163 -3.48 25.31 -17.90
CA LEU A 163 -4.31 26.50 -17.78
C LEU A 163 -3.51 27.75 -17.38
N LEU A 164 -2.56 27.61 -16.44
CA LEU A 164 -1.67 28.69 -16.04
C LEU A 164 -0.83 29.18 -17.24
N ASP A 165 -0.23 28.24 -17.99
CA ASP A 165 0.60 28.54 -19.16
C ASP A 165 -0.20 29.22 -20.29
N HIS A 166 -1.52 29.03 -20.34
CA HIS A 166 -2.41 29.61 -21.35
C HIS A 166 -3.20 30.83 -20.84
N GLY A 167 -2.78 31.44 -19.74
CA GLY A 167 -3.35 32.71 -19.25
C GLY A 167 -4.70 32.58 -18.54
N ALA A 168 -5.03 31.40 -18.00
CA ALA A 168 -6.19 31.17 -17.15
C ALA A 168 -5.79 30.94 -15.67
N PRO A 169 -5.21 31.96 -14.98
CA PRO A 169 -4.56 31.77 -13.69
C PRO A 169 -5.52 31.33 -12.58
N ASP A 170 -6.74 31.88 -12.53
CA ASP A 170 -7.71 31.54 -11.49
C ASP A 170 -8.17 30.08 -11.59
N GLU A 171 -8.41 29.60 -12.81
CA GLU A 171 -8.82 28.21 -13.04
C GLU A 171 -7.66 27.24 -12.86
N GLY A 172 -6.47 27.62 -13.36
CA GLY A 172 -5.26 26.82 -13.20
C GLY A 172 -4.89 26.59 -11.75
N TRP A 173 -4.86 27.65 -10.93
CA TRP A 173 -4.60 27.54 -9.50
C TRP A 173 -5.71 26.80 -8.74
N ALA A 174 -6.98 26.90 -9.16
CA ALA A 174 -8.07 26.13 -8.56
C ALA A 174 -7.86 24.61 -8.73
N HIS A 175 -7.36 24.17 -9.88
CA HIS A 175 -7.02 22.75 -10.10
C HIS A 175 -5.83 22.30 -9.26
N VAL A 176 -4.78 23.12 -9.15
CA VAL A 176 -3.62 22.82 -8.29
C VAL A 176 -4.03 22.70 -6.81
N LEU A 177 -4.92 23.58 -6.35
CA LEU A 177 -5.49 23.50 -5.00
C LEU A 177 -6.31 22.21 -4.80
N ASP A 178 -7.13 21.84 -5.78
CA ASP A 178 -7.88 20.57 -5.74
C ASP A 178 -6.95 19.36 -5.66
N ALA A 179 -5.79 19.37 -6.34
CA ALA A 179 -4.78 18.32 -6.21
C ALA A 179 -4.25 18.18 -4.78
N LEU A 180 -3.92 19.29 -4.12
CA LEU A 180 -3.47 19.29 -2.72
C LEU A 180 -4.59 18.84 -1.76
N ARG A 181 -5.84 19.22 -2.04
CA ARG A 181 -7.01 18.85 -1.21
C ARG A 181 -7.24 17.34 -1.15
N LEU A 182 -6.81 16.57 -2.16
CA LEU A 182 -6.87 15.11 -2.13
C LEU A 182 -6.12 14.51 -0.93
N TYR A 183 -5.04 15.16 -0.49
CA TYR A 183 -4.17 14.67 0.59
C TYR A 183 -4.48 15.30 1.96
N ARG A 184 -5.47 16.19 2.05
CA ARG A 184 -5.77 16.90 3.30
C ARG A 184 -6.30 15.93 4.36
N ARG A 185 -5.78 16.04 5.59
CA ARG A 185 -6.05 15.14 6.73
C ARG A 185 -5.75 13.68 6.37
N PRO A 186 -4.46 13.35 6.18
CA PRO A 186 -4.04 12.03 5.76
C PRO A 186 -4.48 10.95 6.75
N VAL A 187 -5.00 9.84 6.23
CA VAL A 187 -5.24 8.59 6.96
C VAL A 187 -4.22 7.54 6.51
N ALA A 188 -3.94 6.53 7.34
CA ALA A 188 -2.74 5.70 7.19
C ALA A 188 -2.98 4.24 6.69
N PRO A 189 -3.59 3.95 5.53
CA PRO A 189 -3.71 2.57 5.05
C PRO A 189 -2.39 2.01 4.45
N GLY A 190 -1.39 2.86 4.18
CA GLY A 190 -0.05 2.50 3.69
C GLY A 190 0.79 3.75 3.40
N VAL A 191 2.12 3.65 3.41
CA VAL A 191 3.01 4.83 3.22
C VAL A 191 2.97 5.29 1.77
N ASP A 192 2.94 4.34 0.84
CA ASP A 192 2.90 4.56 -0.62
C ASP A 192 1.81 5.53 -1.06
N ARG A 193 0.66 5.51 -0.38
CA ARG A 193 -0.52 6.34 -0.65
C ARG A 193 -0.28 7.84 -0.59
N HIS A 194 0.76 8.25 0.14
CA HIS A 194 1.06 9.66 0.33
C HIS A 194 2.27 10.11 -0.49
N LEU A 195 3.00 9.18 -1.13
CA LEU A 195 4.27 9.53 -1.77
C LEU A 195 4.07 10.29 -3.07
N THR A 196 2.92 10.16 -3.72
CA THR A 196 2.50 10.96 -4.88
C THR A 196 2.32 12.44 -4.53
N LEU A 197 2.14 12.80 -3.24
CA LEU A 197 2.17 14.19 -2.79
C LEU A 197 3.53 14.85 -3.02
N ILE A 198 4.64 14.09 -3.09
CA ILE A 198 5.97 14.63 -3.40
C ILE A 198 5.94 15.36 -4.75
N ASP A 199 5.35 14.72 -5.76
CA ASP A 199 5.28 15.25 -7.12
C ASP A 199 4.39 16.48 -7.17
N VAL A 200 3.23 16.44 -6.50
CA VAL A 200 2.32 17.58 -6.39
C VAL A 200 2.99 18.79 -5.74
N LEU A 201 3.67 18.60 -4.60
CA LEU A 201 4.32 19.70 -3.88
C LEU A 201 5.48 20.30 -4.68
N ARG A 202 6.25 19.48 -5.41
CA ARG A 202 7.32 19.95 -6.29
C ARG A 202 6.76 20.73 -7.48
N ALA A 203 5.66 20.27 -8.05
CA ALA A 203 4.98 20.99 -9.12
C ALA A 203 4.46 22.35 -8.64
N VAL A 204 3.87 22.40 -7.44
CA VAL A 204 3.45 23.66 -6.83
C VAL A 204 4.65 24.58 -6.63
N ASP A 205 5.77 24.09 -6.08
CA ASP A 205 6.99 24.87 -5.89
C ASP A 205 7.50 25.48 -7.21
N HIS A 206 7.53 24.68 -8.28
CA HIS A 206 7.90 25.15 -9.62
C HIS A 206 6.91 26.20 -10.17
N LEU A 207 5.61 25.98 -10.02
CA LEU A 207 4.57 26.93 -10.45
C LEU A 207 4.63 28.26 -9.70
N LEU A 208 5.09 28.28 -8.45
CA LEU A 208 5.28 29.52 -7.70
C LEU A 208 6.42 30.39 -8.26
N ASP A 209 7.33 29.84 -9.07
CA ASP A 209 8.37 30.60 -9.77
C ASP A 209 7.85 31.24 -11.05
N THR A 210 7.01 30.52 -11.79
CA THR A 210 6.57 30.92 -13.13
C THR A 210 5.23 31.67 -13.14
N HIS A 211 4.35 31.39 -12.17
CA HIS A 211 2.97 31.89 -12.14
C HIS A 211 2.60 32.43 -10.76
N PRO A 212 3.04 33.65 -10.35
CA PRO A 212 2.80 34.16 -9.00
C PRO A 212 1.31 34.14 -8.62
N PRO A 213 0.91 33.44 -7.53
CA PRO A 213 -0.49 33.33 -7.17
C PRO A 213 -1.03 34.65 -6.61
N PRO A 214 -2.31 35.00 -6.89
CA PRO A 214 -2.95 36.13 -6.23
C PRO A 214 -3.13 35.86 -4.72
N PRO A 215 -3.30 36.89 -3.87
CA PRO A 215 -3.29 36.76 -2.42
C PRO A 215 -4.25 35.71 -1.85
N ALA A 216 -5.48 35.63 -2.39
CA ALA A 216 -6.48 34.66 -1.95
C ALA A 216 -6.07 33.21 -2.26
N ILE A 217 -5.43 32.99 -3.41
CA ILE A 217 -4.90 31.67 -3.79
C ILE A 217 -3.69 31.33 -2.92
N LEU A 218 -2.81 32.29 -2.64
CA LEU A 218 -1.68 32.07 -1.74
C LEU A 218 -2.12 31.63 -0.34
N ASP A 219 -3.15 32.28 0.21
CA ASP A 219 -3.72 31.90 1.51
C ASP A 219 -4.32 30.48 1.46
N ALA A 220 -5.04 30.14 0.39
CA ALA A 220 -5.58 28.78 0.19
C ALA A 220 -4.47 27.72 0.01
N LEU A 221 -3.35 28.06 -0.66
CA LEU A 221 -2.19 27.17 -0.82
C LEU A 221 -1.52 26.90 0.52
N ILE A 222 -1.38 27.92 1.37
CA ILE A 222 -0.85 27.78 2.74
C ILE A 222 -1.75 26.86 3.55
N GLU A 223 -3.06 27.13 3.60
CA GLU A 223 -4.02 26.31 4.36
C GLU A 223 -4.02 24.85 3.89
N THR A 224 -4.08 24.63 2.57
CA THR A 224 -4.19 23.29 2.01
C THR A 224 -2.88 22.51 2.14
N THR A 225 -1.74 23.18 1.98
CA THR A 225 -0.42 22.58 2.25
C THR A 225 -0.33 22.17 3.71
N ASP A 226 -0.63 23.08 4.66
CA ASP A 226 -0.61 22.77 6.08
C ASP A 226 -1.52 21.58 6.44
N ALA A 227 -2.69 21.47 5.81
CA ALA A 227 -3.64 20.38 6.01
C ALA A 227 -3.20 19.04 5.39
N ALA A 228 -2.28 19.04 4.43
CA ALA A 228 -1.75 17.84 3.77
C ALA A 228 -0.50 17.27 4.48
N ALA A 229 -0.03 17.90 5.56
CA ALA A 229 1.15 17.48 6.30
C ALA A 229 0.98 16.06 6.91
N LEU A 230 1.91 15.16 6.60
CA LEU A 230 2.01 13.87 7.29
C LEU A 230 2.61 14.05 8.68
N THR A 231 1.89 13.62 9.71
CA THR A 231 2.43 13.58 11.08
C THR A 231 3.25 12.31 11.31
N VAL A 232 4.23 12.38 12.21
CA VAL A 232 5.04 11.21 12.61
C VAL A 232 4.18 10.00 13.00
N PRO A 233 3.13 10.14 13.84
CA PRO A 233 2.25 9.01 14.16
C PRO A 233 1.55 8.40 12.94
N THR A 234 1.16 9.22 11.96
CA THR A 234 0.52 8.76 10.71
C THR A 234 1.49 7.93 9.88
N ILE A 235 2.73 8.38 9.73
CA ILE A 235 3.79 7.66 9.01
C ILE A 235 4.11 6.33 9.70
N CYS A 236 4.30 6.32 11.02
CA CYS A 236 4.61 5.10 11.75
C CYS A 236 3.45 4.10 11.73
N THR A 237 2.21 4.61 11.79
CA THR A 237 1.01 3.80 11.58
C THR A 237 1.05 3.19 10.19
N ALA A 238 1.25 3.99 9.14
CA ALA A 238 1.31 3.52 7.75
C ALA A 238 2.43 2.48 7.52
N LEU A 239 3.62 2.68 8.12
CA LEU A 239 4.74 1.73 8.07
C LEU A 239 4.36 0.36 8.66
N ARG A 240 3.65 0.36 9.80
CA ARG A 240 3.13 -0.87 10.41
C ARG A 240 2.17 -1.61 9.45
N HIS A 241 1.39 -0.90 8.64
CA HIS A 241 0.51 -1.51 7.63
C HIS A 241 1.29 -2.12 6.48
N ASP A 242 2.26 -1.39 5.93
CA ASP A 242 3.12 -1.88 4.86
C ASP A 242 3.85 -3.17 5.27
N LEU A 243 4.39 -3.22 6.50
CA LEU A 243 5.05 -4.42 7.03
C LEU A 243 4.07 -5.59 7.28
N LEU A 244 2.83 -5.32 7.70
CA LEU A 244 1.82 -6.37 7.84
C LEU A 244 1.44 -6.95 6.47
N ILE A 245 1.31 -6.14 5.43
CA ILE A 245 1.04 -6.63 4.06
C ILE A 245 2.16 -7.58 3.62
N VAL A 246 3.43 -7.25 3.88
CA VAL A 246 4.56 -8.15 3.59
C VAL A 246 4.44 -9.47 4.35
N GLY A 247 4.12 -9.41 5.64
CA GLY A 247 3.89 -10.62 6.46
C GLY A 247 2.73 -11.48 5.94
N MET A 248 1.63 -10.85 5.53
CA MET A 248 0.50 -11.57 4.94
C MET A 248 0.89 -12.27 3.63
N MET A 249 1.55 -11.58 2.72
CA MET A 249 1.96 -12.14 1.44
C MET A 249 2.97 -13.28 1.61
N GLY A 250 3.92 -13.14 2.55
CA GLY A 250 4.97 -14.12 2.78
C GLY A 250 4.54 -15.37 3.57
N PHE A 251 3.54 -15.27 4.44
CA PHE A 251 3.27 -16.31 5.45
C PHE A 251 1.81 -16.79 5.50
N ARG A 252 1.00 -16.49 4.48
CA ARG A 252 -0.44 -16.82 4.48
C ARG A 252 -0.81 -18.28 4.68
N VAL A 253 0.05 -19.26 4.38
CA VAL A 253 -0.26 -20.67 4.65
C VAL A 253 -0.35 -20.97 6.15
N HIS A 254 0.28 -20.14 6.99
CA HIS A 254 0.27 -20.30 8.44
C HIS A 254 -0.97 -19.66 9.09
N PHE A 255 -1.77 -18.89 8.33
CA PHE A 255 -2.89 -18.12 8.88
C PHE A 255 -4.24 -18.83 8.71
N GLY A 256 -4.93 -19.00 9.84
CA GLY A 256 -6.25 -19.61 9.92
C GLY A 256 -7.38 -18.62 9.72
N GLN A 257 -8.60 -19.07 10.03
CA GLN A 257 -9.80 -18.23 9.92
C GLN A 257 -9.71 -16.96 10.77
N ARG A 258 -9.17 -17.07 12.00
CA ARG A 258 -9.03 -15.95 12.94
C ARG A 258 -8.24 -14.78 12.34
N GLU A 259 -7.07 -15.05 11.76
CA GLU A 259 -6.21 -14.04 11.16
C GLU A 259 -6.84 -13.44 9.91
N ARG A 260 -7.46 -14.29 9.06
CA ARG A 260 -8.15 -13.85 7.85
C ARG A 260 -9.30 -12.89 8.15
N GLU A 261 -10.11 -13.20 9.15
CA GLU A 261 -11.18 -12.31 9.60
C GLU A 261 -10.65 -11.01 10.19
N ALA A 262 -9.56 -11.05 10.96
CA ALA A 262 -8.95 -9.85 11.52
C ALA A 262 -8.42 -8.92 10.43
N VAL A 263 -7.80 -9.48 9.39
CA VAL A 263 -7.36 -8.76 8.20
C VAL A 263 -8.56 -8.21 7.42
N ALA A 264 -9.61 -9.00 7.19
CA ALA A 264 -10.80 -8.53 6.48
C ALA A 264 -11.50 -7.38 7.21
N ARG A 265 -11.60 -7.45 8.55
CA ARG A 265 -12.11 -6.35 9.38
C ARG A 265 -11.20 -5.12 9.32
N ARG A 266 -9.91 -5.29 9.04
CA ARG A 266 -8.96 -4.20 8.87
C ARG A 266 -9.09 -3.64 7.44
N TYR A 267 -8.64 -4.34 6.43
CA TYR A 267 -8.50 -3.76 5.08
C TYR A 267 -9.76 -3.78 4.21
N GLY A 268 -10.86 -4.31 4.73
CA GLY A 268 -12.02 -4.69 3.91
C GLY A 268 -11.87 -6.12 3.39
N LEU A 269 -13.02 -6.76 3.14
CA LEU A 269 -13.08 -8.15 2.70
C LEU A 269 -12.32 -8.34 1.39
N ASP A 270 -12.53 -7.45 0.42
CA ASP A 270 -12.00 -7.59 -0.93
C ASP A 270 -10.48 -7.48 -1.02
N PHE A 271 -9.87 -6.52 -0.32
CA PHE A 271 -8.42 -6.43 -0.21
C PHE A 271 -7.83 -7.67 0.47
N ALA A 272 -8.47 -8.13 1.56
CA ALA A 272 -8.05 -9.33 2.25
C ALA A 272 -8.11 -10.54 1.31
N MET A 273 -9.25 -10.74 0.62
CA MET A 273 -9.45 -11.84 -0.31
C MET A 273 -8.47 -11.80 -1.48
N ARG A 274 -8.14 -10.63 -2.04
CA ARG A 274 -7.08 -10.53 -3.06
C ARG A 274 -5.74 -11.00 -2.50
N THR A 275 -5.32 -10.48 -1.34
CA THR A 275 -4.04 -10.84 -0.72
C THR A 275 -3.95 -12.35 -0.41
N TRP A 276 -5.07 -12.96 -0.02
CA TRP A 276 -5.18 -14.40 0.23
C TRP A 276 -5.25 -15.24 -1.05
N ARG A 277 -5.87 -14.73 -2.10
CA ARG A 277 -6.11 -15.45 -3.37
C ARG A 277 -5.03 -15.23 -4.42
N THR A 278 -4.04 -14.34 -4.23
CA THR A 278 -2.97 -14.08 -5.22
C THR A 278 -2.31 -15.41 -5.64
N PRO A 279 -2.61 -15.97 -6.83
CA PRO A 279 -2.32 -17.39 -7.13
C PRO A 279 -0.83 -17.67 -7.27
N GLN A 280 -0.05 -16.63 -7.54
CA GLN A 280 1.34 -16.74 -7.98
C GLN A 280 2.33 -17.06 -6.84
N GLN A 281 1.93 -16.95 -5.56
CA GLN A 281 2.86 -17.12 -4.44
C GLN A 281 2.16 -17.65 -3.18
N PRO A 282 2.27 -18.94 -2.82
CA PRO A 282 1.48 -19.50 -1.73
C PRO A 282 1.78 -18.90 -0.35
N GLY A 283 2.83 -18.08 -0.18
CA GLY A 283 3.18 -17.44 1.09
C GLY A 283 3.57 -18.49 2.13
N THR A 284 4.60 -19.23 1.77
CA THR A 284 5.04 -20.52 2.32
C THR A 284 6.33 -20.43 3.14
N HIS A 285 6.70 -19.22 3.54
CA HIS A 285 7.99 -18.98 4.18
C HIS A 285 8.00 -19.51 5.61
N ASP A 286 9.15 -20.04 6.03
CA ASP A 286 9.30 -20.80 7.26
C ASP A 286 9.60 -19.93 8.49
N ARG A 287 9.74 -20.57 9.65
CA ARG A 287 10.00 -19.89 10.93
C ARG A 287 11.28 -19.03 10.93
N PRO A 288 12.42 -19.46 10.34
CA PRO A 288 13.58 -18.59 10.16
C PRO A 288 13.27 -17.30 9.39
N ALA A 289 12.57 -17.40 8.25
CA ALA A 289 12.16 -16.21 7.49
C ALA A 289 11.24 -15.30 8.30
N TRP A 290 10.33 -15.88 9.09
CA TRP A 290 9.45 -15.13 10.00
C TRP A 290 10.24 -14.41 11.09
N ALA A 291 11.26 -15.04 11.67
CA ALA A 291 12.10 -14.43 12.69
C ALA A 291 12.83 -13.17 12.18
N GLU A 292 13.35 -13.20 10.95
CA GLU A 292 13.99 -12.04 10.31
C GLU A 292 12.98 -10.93 9.97
N LEU A 293 11.78 -11.28 9.48
CA LEU A 293 10.69 -10.32 9.28
C LEU A 293 10.27 -9.68 10.61
N ARG A 294 10.11 -10.48 11.66
CA ARG A 294 9.78 -10.02 13.01
C ARG A 294 10.85 -9.09 13.56
N GLN A 295 12.12 -9.46 13.41
CA GLN A 295 13.23 -8.61 13.84
C GLN A 295 13.24 -7.28 13.07
N THR A 296 12.97 -7.30 11.77
CA THR A 296 12.79 -6.09 10.96
C THR A 296 11.67 -5.22 11.54
N TYR A 297 10.51 -5.80 11.83
CA TYR A 297 9.38 -5.09 12.44
C TYR A 297 9.72 -4.48 13.81
N ASP A 298 10.32 -5.26 14.70
CA ASP A 298 10.70 -4.85 16.07
C ASP A 298 11.76 -3.73 16.05
N LEU A 299 12.57 -3.62 14.99
CA LEU A 299 13.56 -2.56 14.80
C LEU A 299 13.01 -1.32 14.07
N MET A 300 11.97 -1.49 13.23
CA MET A 300 11.39 -0.40 12.46
C MET A 300 10.25 0.33 13.18
N VAL A 301 9.29 -0.40 13.76
CA VAL A 301 8.03 0.19 14.22
C VAL A 301 8.14 0.90 15.58
N PRO A 302 8.71 0.30 16.64
CA PRO A 302 8.84 0.98 17.94
C PRO A 302 9.72 2.23 17.90
N GLU A 303 10.71 2.22 17.01
CA GLU A 303 11.72 3.27 16.87
C GLU A 303 11.26 4.42 15.98
N CYS A 304 10.32 4.17 15.06
CA CYS A 304 9.80 5.16 14.12
C CYS A 304 9.29 6.44 14.79
N ALA A 305 8.66 6.33 15.97
CA ALA A 305 8.14 7.48 16.70
C ALA A 305 9.20 8.18 17.59
N LYS A 306 10.34 7.54 17.84
CA LYS A 306 11.35 7.97 18.83
C LYS A 306 12.61 8.56 18.20
N HIS A 307 12.91 8.14 16.97
CA HIS A 307 14.15 8.49 16.28
C HIS A 307 13.85 8.91 14.83
N PRO A 308 14.79 9.61 14.16
CA PRO A 308 14.67 9.86 12.74
C PRO A 308 14.43 8.57 11.93
N LEU A 309 13.58 8.58 10.90
CA LEU A 309 13.16 7.41 10.12
C LEU A 309 14.35 6.56 9.68
N GLY A 310 15.41 7.23 9.25
CA GLY A 310 16.60 6.55 8.79
C GLY A 310 17.39 5.80 9.85
N HIS A 311 17.23 6.13 11.13
CA HIS A 311 17.73 5.30 12.23
C HIS A 311 17.02 3.96 12.26
N SER A 312 15.69 3.97 12.09
CA SER A 312 14.86 2.75 12.01
C SER A 312 15.29 1.89 10.81
N ILE A 313 15.58 2.52 9.66
CA ILE A 313 16.10 1.85 8.46
C ILE A 313 17.49 1.25 8.70
N GLN A 314 18.41 2.00 9.30
CA GLN A 314 19.77 1.54 9.60
C GLN A 314 19.76 0.31 10.51
N ARG A 315 18.93 0.32 11.56
CA ARG A 315 18.81 -0.82 12.48
C ARG A 315 18.23 -2.05 11.79
N ALA A 316 17.23 -1.85 10.93
CA ALA A 316 16.57 -2.92 10.19
C ALA A 316 17.37 -3.43 8.96
N ALA A 317 18.43 -2.74 8.55
CA ALA A 317 19.17 -3.06 7.33
C ALA A 317 19.72 -4.49 7.30
N LEU A 318 20.30 -4.95 8.41
CA LEU A 318 20.89 -6.28 8.50
C LEU A 318 19.86 -7.41 8.32
N PRO A 319 18.78 -7.50 9.13
CA PRO A 319 17.78 -8.56 8.95
C PRO A 319 17.06 -8.47 7.61
N MET A 320 16.82 -7.26 7.08
CA MET A 320 16.22 -7.08 5.76
C MET A 320 17.08 -7.67 4.63
N VAL A 321 18.37 -7.37 4.60
CA VAL A 321 19.28 -7.87 3.57
C VAL A 321 19.53 -9.37 3.74
N ARG A 322 19.66 -9.87 4.98
CA ARG A 322 19.72 -11.33 5.24
C ARG A 322 18.48 -12.02 4.68
N LEU A 323 17.29 -11.49 4.95
CA LEU A 323 16.05 -12.04 4.42
C LEU A 323 15.98 -11.93 2.89
N GLU A 324 16.49 -10.85 2.29
CA GLU A 324 16.57 -10.73 0.83
C GLU A 324 17.51 -11.77 0.21
N MET A 325 18.67 -12.02 0.82
CA MET A 325 19.65 -13.00 0.32
C MET A 325 19.12 -14.43 0.39
N VAL A 326 18.45 -14.79 1.49
CA VAL A 326 17.98 -16.18 1.73
C VAL A 326 16.57 -16.40 1.15
N HIS A 327 15.70 -15.39 1.22
CA HIS A 327 14.30 -15.43 0.81
C HIS A 327 13.90 -14.15 0.04
N PRO A 328 14.39 -13.96 -1.20
CA PRO A 328 14.20 -12.72 -1.96
C PRO A 328 12.73 -12.34 -2.15
N ARG A 329 11.82 -13.32 -2.17
CA ARG A 329 10.36 -13.08 -2.28
C ARG A 329 9.76 -12.34 -1.09
N VAL A 330 10.37 -12.40 0.09
CA VAL A 330 9.97 -11.62 1.28
C VAL A 330 10.88 -10.41 1.48
N GLY A 331 12.19 -10.57 1.27
CA GLY A 331 13.14 -9.48 1.48
C GLY A 331 13.04 -8.34 0.46
N LEU A 332 12.72 -8.61 -0.82
CA LEU A 332 12.53 -7.55 -1.82
C LEU A 332 11.36 -6.61 -1.46
N PRO A 333 10.16 -7.10 -1.10
CA PRO A 333 9.11 -6.25 -0.54
C PRO A 333 9.54 -5.42 0.67
N LEU A 334 10.34 -5.97 1.60
CA LEU A 334 10.86 -5.18 2.73
C LEU A 334 11.77 -4.04 2.27
N ARG A 335 12.62 -4.26 1.26
CA ARG A 335 13.42 -3.19 0.67
C ARG A 335 12.56 -2.09 0.04
N VAL A 336 11.44 -2.47 -0.58
CA VAL A 336 10.44 -1.51 -1.07
C VAL A 336 9.86 -0.69 0.09
N VAL A 337 9.54 -1.31 1.22
CA VAL A 337 9.06 -0.59 2.43
C VAL A 337 10.12 0.38 2.97
N ALA A 338 11.40 -0.01 3.06
CA ALA A 338 12.46 0.92 3.46
C ALA A 338 12.64 2.07 2.46
N ASN A 339 12.52 1.81 1.15
CA ASN A 339 12.56 2.87 0.15
C ASN A 339 11.37 3.85 0.30
N ARG A 340 10.17 3.36 0.57
CA ARG A 340 9.00 4.20 0.87
C ARG A 340 9.23 5.07 2.10
N LEU A 341 9.90 4.52 3.11
CA LEU A 341 10.24 5.26 4.33
C LEU A 341 11.28 6.37 4.05
N ASN A 342 12.25 6.13 3.17
CA ASN A 342 13.13 7.20 2.66
C ASN A 342 12.34 8.29 1.93
N GLN A 343 11.39 7.89 1.10
CA GLN A 343 10.54 8.82 0.36
C GLN A 343 9.62 9.63 1.30
N ALA A 344 9.16 9.05 2.42
CA ALA A 344 8.42 9.78 3.45
C ALA A 344 9.28 10.87 4.13
N GLY A 345 10.57 10.61 4.34
CA GLY A 345 11.52 11.64 4.78
C GLY A 345 11.64 12.78 3.76
N LEU A 346 11.84 12.45 2.48
CA LEU A 346 11.87 13.42 1.39
C LEU A 346 10.57 14.23 1.28
N LEU A 347 9.42 13.59 1.45
CA LEU A 347 8.13 14.25 1.46
C LEU A 347 8.06 15.30 2.58
N SER A 348 8.55 14.97 3.77
CA SER A 348 8.62 15.94 4.87
C SER A 348 9.52 17.14 4.53
N ASP A 349 10.64 16.93 3.83
CA ASP A 349 11.54 18.02 3.42
C ASP A 349 10.86 18.96 2.43
N VAL A 350 10.32 18.38 1.35
CA VAL A 350 9.64 19.13 0.28
C VAL A 350 8.50 19.95 0.89
N HIS A 351 7.77 19.34 1.82
CA HIS A 351 6.68 20.00 2.52
C HIS A 351 7.15 21.18 3.39
N VAL A 352 8.20 20.99 4.20
CA VAL A 352 8.77 22.07 5.03
C VAL A 352 9.31 23.21 4.17
N THR A 353 10.02 22.89 3.09
CA THR A 353 10.55 23.87 2.14
C THR A 353 9.43 24.67 1.48
N LEU A 354 8.39 24.01 0.96
CA LEU A 354 7.26 24.68 0.33
C LEU A 354 6.50 25.57 1.32
N ARG A 355 6.23 25.09 2.54
CA ARG A 355 5.61 25.92 3.59
C ARG A 355 6.44 27.17 3.90
N ALA A 356 7.76 27.02 3.97
CA ALA A 356 8.64 28.15 4.21
C ALA A 356 8.58 29.16 3.06
N ARG A 357 8.58 28.68 1.81
CA ARG A 357 8.44 29.52 0.62
C ARG A 357 7.11 30.26 0.58
N LEU A 358 5.98 29.58 0.76
CA LEU A 358 4.64 30.17 0.74
C LEU A 358 4.49 31.26 1.82
N ARG A 359 4.95 30.99 3.04
CA ARG A 359 4.94 31.99 4.13
C ARG A 359 5.86 33.17 3.84
N GLY A 360 7.04 32.92 3.25
CA GLY A 360 7.94 33.98 2.81
C GLY A 360 7.34 34.88 1.73
N GLN A 361 6.63 34.30 0.75
CA GLN A 361 5.88 35.05 -0.25
C GLN A 361 4.75 35.87 0.38
N ARG A 362 4.01 35.31 1.34
CA ARG A 362 2.94 36.03 2.04
C ARG A 362 3.49 37.22 2.80
N LEU A 363 4.61 37.03 3.50
CA LEU A 363 5.28 38.10 4.23
C LEU A 363 5.79 39.20 3.27
N ARG A 364 6.37 38.83 2.13
CA ARG A 364 6.76 39.79 1.08
C ARG A 364 5.56 40.61 0.59
N GLN A 365 4.42 39.97 0.34
CA GLN A 365 3.18 40.65 -0.06
C GLN A 365 2.69 41.63 1.02
N GLN A 366 2.76 41.25 2.29
CA GLN A 366 2.36 42.10 3.41
C GLN A 366 3.30 43.30 3.62
N LEU A 367 4.61 43.10 3.44
CA LEU A 367 5.60 44.15 3.67
C LEU A 367 5.80 45.07 2.47
N GLY A 368 5.43 44.64 1.25
CA GLY A 368 5.73 45.36 0.01
C GLY A 368 7.23 45.41 -0.33
N ARG A 369 8.05 44.59 0.34
CA ARG A 369 9.51 44.46 0.15
C ARG A 369 9.98 43.06 0.50
N ASP A 370 11.22 42.75 0.16
CA ASP A 370 11.84 41.52 0.64
C ASP A 370 11.95 41.49 2.17
N PRO A 371 11.52 40.39 2.81
CA PRO A 371 11.64 40.23 4.25
C PRO A 371 13.10 39.94 4.62
N THR A 372 13.54 40.52 5.73
CA THR A 372 14.86 40.23 6.31
C THR A 372 14.92 38.81 6.89
N THR A 373 16.13 38.28 7.10
CA THR A 373 16.32 36.98 7.76
C THR A 373 15.64 36.90 9.12
N ALA A 374 15.63 37.99 9.89
CA ALA A 374 14.98 38.06 11.19
C ALA A 374 13.44 37.98 11.06
N GLU A 375 12.86 38.72 10.12
CA GLU A 375 11.40 38.70 9.88
C GLU A 375 10.92 37.35 9.36
N LEU A 376 11.70 36.73 8.46
CA LEU A 376 11.48 35.35 8.04
C LEU A 376 11.52 34.40 9.25
N ALA A 377 12.56 34.48 10.08
CA ALA A 377 12.70 33.64 11.26
C ALA A 377 11.53 33.79 12.26
N VAL A 378 11.04 35.01 12.48
CA VAL A 378 9.86 35.27 13.34
C VAL A 378 8.59 34.72 12.69
N SER A 379 8.39 34.93 11.39
CA SER A 379 7.18 34.48 10.67
C SER A 379 7.07 32.95 10.57
N PHE A 380 8.21 32.24 10.57
CA PHE A 380 8.22 30.78 10.60
C PHE A 380 7.86 30.20 11.97
N GLY A 381 7.87 31.02 13.03
CA GLY A 381 7.76 30.56 14.41
C GLY A 381 8.97 29.70 14.83
N ARG A 382 8.75 28.69 15.69
CA ARG A 382 9.75 27.62 15.83
C ARG A 382 9.95 27.00 14.46
N ARG A 383 11.17 27.05 13.90
CA ARG A 383 11.51 26.32 12.68
C ARG A 383 10.94 24.92 12.80
N PRO A 384 10.18 24.41 11.80
CA PRO A 384 9.79 23.02 11.80
C PRO A 384 11.05 22.20 11.98
N ILE A 385 11.18 21.54 13.13
CA ILE A 385 12.25 20.58 13.33
C ILE A 385 11.93 19.52 12.29
N ASN A 386 12.74 19.45 11.24
CA ASN A 386 12.70 18.31 10.34
C ASN A 386 13.12 17.11 11.19
N PRO A 387 12.19 16.24 11.63
CA PRO A 387 12.53 15.13 12.49
C PRO A 387 13.34 14.06 11.73
N TRP A 388 13.46 14.23 10.40
CA TRP A 388 13.80 13.19 9.45
C TRP A 388 15.03 13.50 8.61
N ASP A 389 15.64 14.68 8.80
CA ASP A 389 16.97 15.07 8.38
C ASP A 389 17.30 15.12 6.87
N GLY A 390 16.34 14.75 6.03
CA GLY A 390 16.27 15.00 4.60
C GLY A 390 17.34 14.44 3.67
N ARG A 391 18.12 13.46 4.13
CA ARG A 391 19.14 12.81 3.31
C ARG A 391 18.65 11.44 2.84
N ARG A 392 18.88 11.12 1.56
CA ARG A 392 18.57 9.79 1.00
C ARG A 392 19.48 8.72 1.59
N TYR A 393 18.92 7.57 1.95
CA TYR A 393 19.66 6.39 2.36
C TYR A 393 19.86 5.47 1.16
N THR A 394 21.08 4.99 0.96
CA THR A 394 21.42 4.00 -0.07
C THR A 394 22.04 2.78 0.60
N PHE A 395 21.67 1.60 0.10
CA PHE A 395 22.22 0.33 0.57
C PHE A 395 23.25 -0.14 -0.45
N VAL A 396 24.49 -0.30 0.00
CA VAL A 396 25.57 -0.88 -0.79
C VAL A 396 25.95 -2.20 -0.15
N VAL A 397 25.69 -3.30 -0.84
CA VAL A 397 26.05 -4.64 -0.38
C VAL A 397 27.35 -5.04 -1.08
N THR A 398 28.37 -5.33 -0.29
CA THR A 398 29.66 -5.87 -0.75
C THR A 398 29.91 -7.21 -0.07
N PRO A 399 30.78 -8.09 -0.61
CA PRO A 399 31.15 -9.33 0.07
C PRO A 399 31.59 -9.04 1.52
N GLY A 400 30.92 -9.68 2.50
CA GLY A 400 31.21 -9.50 3.92
C GLY A 400 30.71 -8.20 4.57
N GLN A 401 29.95 -7.35 3.86
CA GLN A 401 29.52 -6.06 4.42
C GLN A 401 28.26 -5.46 3.76
N ILE A 402 27.41 -4.83 4.56
CA ILE A 402 26.39 -3.88 4.11
C ILE A 402 26.83 -2.48 4.53
N SER A 403 26.78 -1.53 3.62
CA SER A 403 26.88 -0.11 3.94
C SER A 403 25.55 0.56 3.73
N VAL A 404 25.03 1.23 4.76
CA VAL A 404 23.92 2.16 4.65
C VAL A 404 24.51 3.57 4.59
N VAL A 405 24.48 4.20 3.42
CA VAL A 405 25.08 5.52 3.18
C VAL A 405 23.98 6.59 3.16
N ARG A 406 24.26 7.72 3.82
CA ARG A 406 23.37 8.88 3.96
C ARG A 406 24.17 10.18 3.86
N GLY A 407 24.28 10.73 2.65
CA GLY A 407 25.19 11.84 2.38
C GLY A 407 26.63 11.50 2.81
N PRO A 408 27.33 12.30 3.63
CA PRO A 408 28.67 11.98 4.13
C PRO A 408 28.71 10.87 5.20
N TYR A 409 27.56 10.45 5.74
CA TYR A 409 27.54 9.41 6.78
C TYR A 409 27.46 8.03 6.15
N ARG A 410 28.33 7.10 6.58
CA ARG A 410 28.32 5.69 6.18
C ARG A 410 28.21 4.83 7.43
N HIS A 411 27.12 4.08 7.54
CA HIS A 411 27.00 3.02 8.53
C HIS A 411 27.40 1.70 7.89
N VAL A 412 28.30 0.95 8.53
CA VAL A 412 28.85 -0.30 8.03
C VAL A 412 28.41 -1.41 8.96
N VAL A 413 27.78 -2.43 8.39
CA VAL A 413 27.43 -3.67 9.09
C VAL A 413 28.21 -4.80 8.44
N SER A 414 29.07 -5.47 9.21
CA SER A 414 29.74 -6.68 8.75
C SER A 414 28.72 -7.80 8.56
N LEU A 415 28.78 -8.48 7.42
CA LEU A 415 28.02 -9.70 7.17
C LEU A 415 28.86 -10.89 7.60
N ASP A 416 28.29 -11.77 8.41
CA ASP A 416 28.86 -13.10 8.60
C ASP A 416 28.95 -13.79 7.22
N PRO A 417 30.01 -14.56 6.94
CA PRO A 417 30.12 -15.28 5.68
C PRO A 417 28.89 -16.18 5.49
N VAL A 418 28.19 -15.99 4.38
CA VAL A 418 27.06 -16.84 4.02
C VAL A 418 27.61 -18.25 3.81
N PRO A 419 27.21 -19.26 4.60
CA PRO A 419 27.65 -20.62 4.35
C PRO A 419 27.21 -21.02 2.93
N PRO A 420 28.07 -21.72 2.16
CA PRO A 420 27.75 -22.05 0.78
C PRO A 420 26.44 -22.82 0.71
N ALA A 421 25.60 -22.45 -0.27
CA ALA A 421 24.31 -23.10 -0.52
C ALA A 421 24.54 -24.60 -0.72
N GLY A 422 24.21 -25.40 0.31
CA GLY A 422 24.39 -26.86 0.29
C GLY A 422 25.06 -27.46 1.52
N SER A 423 25.66 -26.67 2.43
CA SER A 423 26.13 -27.23 3.70
C SER A 423 24.96 -27.32 4.69
N GLY A 424 24.34 -28.49 4.78
CA GLY A 424 23.38 -28.80 5.84
C GLY A 424 24.06 -28.65 7.21
N THR A 425 23.76 -27.56 7.91
CA THR A 425 24.18 -27.38 9.29
C THR A 425 22.98 -27.02 10.15
N SER A 426 22.74 -27.88 11.13
CA SER A 426 21.86 -27.64 12.27
C SER A 426 22.19 -26.30 12.91
N TYR A 427 21.20 -25.41 13.00
CA TYR A 427 21.32 -24.11 13.63
C TYR A 427 21.68 -24.24 15.13
N PRO A 428 22.46 -23.30 15.70
CA PRO A 428 22.69 -23.25 17.12
C PRO A 428 21.37 -23.00 17.86
N ARG A 429 21.07 -23.81 18.88
CA ARG A 429 19.93 -23.59 19.78
C ARG A 429 20.08 -22.21 20.43
N LEU A 430 19.04 -21.40 20.34
CA LEU A 430 18.91 -20.15 21.10
C LEU A 430 19.07 -20.46 22.61
N PRO A 431 19.78 -19.63 23.38
CA PRO A 431 19.82 -19.77 24.83
C PRO A 431 18.42 -19.52 25.40
N ALA A 432 18.02 -20.33 26.38
CA ALA A 432 16.76 -20.16 27.09
C ALA A 432 16.73 -18.81 27.82
N PRO A 433 15.58 -18.11 27.87
CA PRO A 433 15.48 -16.83 28.56
C PRO A 433 15.75 -17.00 30.06
N THR A 434 16.70 -16.24 30.60
CA THR A 434 16.88 -16.09 32.04
C THR A 434 15.77 -15.21 32.60
N ARG A 435 15.18 -15.66 33.72
CA ARG A 435 14.09 -15.01 34.44
C ARG A 435 14.50 -13.72 35.12
#